data_AF-A0A0B7BZW6-F1
#
_entry.id   AF-A0A0B7BZW6-F1
#
_cell.length_a   1.000
_cell.length_b   1.000
_cell.length_c   1.000
_cell.angle_alpha   90.00
_cell.angle_beta   90.00
_cell.angle_gamma   90.00
#
_symmetry.space_group_name_H-M   'P 1'
#
loop_
_entity.id
_entity.type
_entity.pdbx_description
1 polymer ?
#
loop_
_entity_poly.entity_id
_entity_poly.type
_entity_poly.pdbx_seq_one_letter_code
_entity_poly.pdbx_strand_id
1 'polypeptide(L)'
;RQDIVMQFNSESSIFLCLISTKSGGLGLNLTGANKVVIFDPNWNPSHDLQAQDRAYRIGQTRDVKVFRLVSAGTIEENIYLRQIYKQQLDEVAIGTANARRYFHGIQ
;
A
#
# COMPACT_ATOMS: atom_id res chain seq x y z
N ARG A 1 -17.43 2.22 13.19
CA ARG A 1 -16.30 1.98 12.24
C ARG A 1 -16.81 1.67 10.85
N GLN A 2 -17.73 0.71 10.70
CA GLN A 2 -18.35 0.38 9.41
C GLN A 2 -19.14 1.56 8.82
N ASP A 3 -19.85 2.32 9.66
CA ASP A 3 -20.68 3.45 9.20
C ASP A 3 -19.86 4.55 8.54
N ILE A 4 -18.69 4.87 9.09
CA ILE A 4 -17.74 5.85 8.50
C ILE A 4 -17.28 5.39 7.12
N VAL A 5 -17.01 4.10 6.96
CA VAL A 5 -16.58 3.52 5.67
C VAL A 5 -17.72 3.54 4.67
N MET A 6 -18.94 3.20 5.09
CA MET A 6 -20.12 3.29 4.23
C MET A 6 -20.36 4.73 3.78
N GLN A 7 -20.31 5.69 4.72
CA GLN A 7 -20.48 7.11 4.42
C GLN A 7 -19.41 7.61 3.46
N PHE A 8 -18.13 7.28 3.69
CA PHE A 8 -17.04 7.62 2.77
C PHE A 8 -17.20 7.03 1.36
N ASN A 9 -17.76 5.82 1.25
CA ASN A 9 -17.99 5.20 -0.05
C ASN A 9 -19.20 5.79 -0.79
N SER A 10 -20.21 6.31 -0.08
CA SER A 10 -21.44 6.84 -0.68
C SER A 10 -21.44 8.35 -0.89
N GLU A 11 -20.80 9.11 -0.01
CA GLU A 11 -20.84 10.57 0.00
C GLU A 11 -19.61 11.17 -0.67
N SER A 12 -19.82 11.85 -1.80
CA SER A 12 -18.75 12.57 -2.51
C SER A 12 -18.29 13.86 -1.81
N SER A 13 -19.01 14.32 -0.79
CA SER A 13 -18.64 15.47 0.06
C SER A 13 -17.45 15.15 0.97
N ILE A 14 -17.19 13.87 1.28
CA ILE A 14 -16.08 13.46 2.14
C ILE A 14 -14.82 13.31 1.29
N PHE A 15 -13.92 14.30 1.39
CA PHE A 15 -12.71 14.34 0.59
C PHE A 15 -11.60 13.37 1.07
N LEU A 16 -11.49 13.17 2.38
CA LEU A 16 -10.36 12.44 2.98
C LEU A 16 -10.84 11.47 4.07
N CYS A 17 -10.29 10.26 4.06
CA CYS A 17 -10.45 9.28 5.11
C CYS A 17 -9.07 8.88 5.65
N LEU A 18 -8.86 9.05 6.95
CA LEU A 18 -7.60 8.70 7.62
C LEU A 18 -7.71 7.29 8.21
N ILE A 19 -6.75 6.45 7.86
CA ILE A 19 -6.65 5.07 8.37
C ILE A 19 -5.24 4.81 8.91
N SER A 20 -5.14 4.01 9.96
CA SER A 20 -3.83 3.52 10.40
C SER A 20 -3.42 2.31 9.57
N THR A 21 -2.15 2.24 9.18
CA THR A 21 -1.59 1.16 8.34
C THR A 21 -1.84 -0.24 8.94
N LYS A 22 -1.85 -0.35 10.27
CA LYS A 22 -2.16 -1.61 10.99
C LYS A 22 -3.64 -1.97 10.96
N SER A 23 -4.55 -0.98 11.03
CA SER A 23 -5.99 -1.23 10.95
C SER A 23 -6.47 -1.41 9.51
N GLY A 24 -5.69 -0.97 8.52
CA GLY A 24 -5.90 -1.25 7.10
C GLY A 24 -5.89 -2.74 6.74
N GLY A 25 -5.34 -3.60 7.60
CA GLY A 25 -5.39 -5.07 7.43
C GLY A 25 -6.73 -5.73 7.80
N LEU A 26 -7.67 -5.01 8.44
CA LEU A 26 -8.83 -5.60 9.13
C LEU A 26 -10.11 -5.83 8.28
N GLY A 27 -10.04 -5.81 6.95
CA GLY A 27 -11.20 -6.23 6.14
C GLY A 27 -12.09 -5.11 5.58
N LEU A 28 -11.70 -3.83 5.68
CA LEU A 28 -12.51 -2.72 5.15
C LEU A 28 -12.50 -2.68 3.61
N ASN A 29 -13.55 -2.16 2.99
CA ASN A 29 -13.62 -1.92 1.54
C ASN A 29 -13.74 -0.40 1.33
N LEU A 30 -12.74 0.22 0.72
CA LEU A 30 -12.65 1.67 0.50
C LEU A 30 -12.76 1.99 -0.99
N THR A 31 -13.77 1.43 -1.66
CA THR A 31 -14.00 1.61 -3.10
C THR A 31 -14.35 3.06 -3.46
N GLY A 32 -14.73 3.90 -2.50
CA GLY A 32 -14.86 5.35 -2.70
C GLY A 32 -13.53 6.06 -2.96
N ALA A 33 -12.38 5.49 -2.56
CA ALA A 33 -11.07 6.11 -2.75
C ALA A 33 -10.43 5.75 -4.10
N ASN A 34 -9.96 6.75 -4.84
CA ASN A 34 -9.13 6.56 -6.05
C ASN A 34 -7.69 7.09 -5.89
N LYS A 35 -7.37 7.68 -4.74
CA LYS A 35 -6.03 8.15 -4.37
C LYS A 35 -5.70 7.57 -3.01
N VAL A 36 -4.58 6.86 -2.93
CA VAL A 36 -4.05 6.31 -1.68
C VAL A 36 -2.72 6.98 -1.42
N VAL A 37 -2.54 7.54 -0.23
CA VAL A 37 -1.27 8.15 0.19
C VAL A 37 -0.74 7.36 1.38
N ILE A 38 0.42 6.73 1.19
CA ILE A 38 1.17 6.06 2.24
C ILE A 38 2.13 7.10 2.81
N PHE A 39 1.87 7.51 4.06
CA PHE A 39 2.66 8.52 4.75
C PHE A 39 3.97 7.93 5.28
N ASP A 40 3.87 6.87 6.09
CA ASP A 40 5.04 6.21 6.68
C ASP A 40 5.20 4.78 6.13
N PRO A 41 6.30 4.45 5.44
CA PRO A 41 6.55 3.10 4.92
C PRO A 41 6.81 2.11 6.07
N ASN A 42 6.16 0.94 6.02
CA ASN A 42 6.34 -0.10 7.04
C ASN A 42 7.49 -1.07 6.72
N TRP A 43 8.21 -1.58 7.72
CA TRP A 43 9.24 -2.61 7.52
C TRP A 43 8.77 -3.89 6.82
N ASN A 44 7.48 -4.20 6.92
CA ASN A 44 6.85 -5.31 6.23
C ASN A 44 5.99 -4.77 5.05
N PRO A 45 6.40 -5.03 3.80
CA PRO A 45 5.71 -4.51 2.61
C PRO A 45 4.27 -4.99 2.49
N SER A 46 3.92 -6.13 3.09
CA SER A 46 2.56 -6.69 3.02
C SER A 46 1.51 -5.80 3.67
N HIS A 47 1.88 -4.95 4.64
CA HIS A 47 0.92 -3.99 5.22
C HIS A 47 0.54 -2.89 4.23
N ASP A 48 1.53 -2.35 3.52
CA ASP A 48 1.31 -1.33 2.48
C ASP A 48 0.49 -1.92 1.33
N LEU A 49 0.85 -3.12 0.87
CA LEU A 49 0.12 -3.86 -0.18
C LEU A 49 -1.34 -4.13 0.23
N GLN A 50 -1.57 -4.58 1.47
CA GLN A 50 -2.94 -4.78 1.94
C GLN A 50 -3.72 -3.47 2.03
N ALA A 51 -3.07 -2.35 2.37
CA ALA A 51 -3.73 -1.05 2.48
C ALA A 51 -4.16 -0.51 1.10
N GLN A 52 -3.31 -0.63 0.06
CA GLN A 52 -3.69 -0.25 -1.30
C GLN A 52 -4.84 -1.12 -1.85
N ASP A 53 -4.85 -2.43 -1.54
CA ASP A 53 -5.88 -3.38 -2.00
C ASP A 53 -7.27 -3.10 -1.41
N ARG A 54 -7.36 -2.23 -0.39
CA ARG A 54 -8.64 -1.73 0.14
C ARG A 54 -9.34 -0.80 -0.83
N ALA A 55 -8.57 0.02 -1.54
CA ALA A 55 -9.06 0.94 -2.57
C ALA A 55 -9.08 0.26 -3.95
N TYR A 56 -8.04 -0.52 -4.26
CA TYR A 56 -7.97 -1.39 -5.43
C TYR A 56 -8.74 -2.69 -5.18
N ARG A 57 -10.06 -2.59 -5.16
CA ARG A 57 -10.98 -3.68 -4.81
C ARG A 57 -12.08 -3.83 -5.85
N ILE A 58 -12.66 -5.03 -5.92
CA ILE A 58 -13.86 -5.30 -6.74
C ILE A 58 -14.95 -4.27 -6.39
N GLY A 59 -15.50 -3.62 -7.41
CA GLY A 59 -16.46 -2.51 -7.27
C GLY A 59 -15.86 -1.11 -7.44
N GLN A 60 -14.52 -1.00 -7.55
CA GLN A 60 -13.87 0.23 -7.98
C GLN A 60 -14.06 0.44 -9.49
N THR A 61 -14.46 1.64 -9.89
CA THR A 61 -14.67 2.02 -11.30
C THR A 61 -13.67 3.04 -11.82
N ARG A 62 -12.84 3.61 -10.93
CA ARG A 62 -11.86 4.65 -11.24
C ARG A 62 -10.44 4.15 -11.03
N ASP A 63 -9.50 4.69 -11.81
CA ASP A 63 -8.08 4.39 -11.64
C ASP A 63 -7.57 4.80 -10.26
N VAL A 64 -7.11 3.79 -9.50
CA VAL A 64 -6.50 3.99 -8.19
C VAL A 64 -5.02 4.35 -8.38
N LYS A 65 -4.62 5.52 -7.89
CA LYS A 65 -3.19 5.91 -7.84
C LYS A 65 -2.69 5.84 -6.41
N VAL A 66 -1.57 5.17 -6.22
CA VAL A 66 -0.90 5.05 -4.91
C VAL A 66 0.33 5.96 -4.92
N PHE A 67 0.39 6.85 -3.94
CA PHE A 67 1.53 7.71 -3.68
C PHE A 67 2.18 7.25 -2.37
N ARG A 68 3.50 7.12 -2.37
CA ARG A 68 4.27 6.88 -1.15
C ARG A 68 5.16 8.09 -0.93
N LEU A 69 5.05 8.69 0.24
CA LEU A 69 5.94 9.75 0.66
C LEU A 69 7.16 9.12 1.30
N VAL A 70 8.34 9.56 0.88
CA VAL A 70 9.63 9.10 1.41
C VAL A 70 10.52 10.33 1.54
N SER A 71 10.99 10.59 2.75
CA SER A 71 11.85 11.72 3.06
C SER A 71 13.30 11.40 2.70
N ALA A 72 13.89 12.21 1.81
CA ALA A 72 15.28 12.02 1.37
C ALA A 72 16.29 12.26 2.51
N GLY A 73 17.35 11.46 2.56
CA GLY A 73 18.39 11.53 3.59
C GLY A 73 17.95 11.02 4.97
N THR A 74 16.83 10.30 5.05
CA THR A 74 16.29 9.77 6.31
C THR A 74 16.30 8.24 6.34
N ILE A 75 15.94 7.66 7.49
CA ILE A 75 15.78 6.21 7.63
C ILE A 75 14.67 5.65 6.73
N GLU A 76 13.71 6.47 6.28
CA GLU A 76 12.60 6.05 5.42
C GLU A 76 13.08 5.49 4.08
N GLU A 77 14.15 6.05 3.50
CA GLU A 77 14.76 5.53 2.27
C GLU A 77 15.28 4.10 2.47
N ASN A 78 15.96 3.85 3.59
CA ASN A 78 16.47 2.52 3.92
C ASN A 78 15.34 1.51 4.14
N ILE A 79 14.25 1.94 4.79
CA ILE A 79 13.06 1.10 4.98
C ILE A 79 12.45 0.76 3.62
N TYR A 80 12.28 1.75 2.75
CA TYR A 80 11.70 1.56 1.41
C TYR A 80 12.56 0.62 0.54
N LEU A 81 13.89 0.80 0.52
CA LEU A 81 14.80 -0.09 -0.20
C LEU A 81 14.69 -1.55 0.30
N ARG A 82 14.56 -1.73 1.62
CA ARG A 82 14.34 -3.05 2.22
C ARG A 82 12.97 -3.63 1.88
N GLN A 83 11.92 -2.82 1.77
CA GLN A 83 10.60 -3.26 1.31
C GLN A 83 10.70 -3.81 -0.11
N ILE A 84 11.31 -3.08 -1.04
CA ILE A 84 11.49 -3.51 -2.44
C ILE A 84 12.27 -4.82 -2.48
N TYR A 85 13.36 -4.93 -1.71
CA TYR A 85 14.15 -6.15 -1.64
C TYR A 85 13.34 -7.36 -1.15
N LYS A 86 12.54 -7.19 -0.09
CA LYS A 86 11.65 -8.24 0.42
C LYS A 86 10.59 -8.65 -0.60
N GLN A 87 9.93 -7.70 -1.24
CA GLN A 87 8.95 -7.99 -2.30
C GLN A 87 9.57 -8.78 -3.45
N GLN A 88 10.79 -8.42 -3.84
CA GLN A 88 11.51 -9.14 -4.89
C GLN A 88 11.83 -10.59 -4.48
N LEU A 89 12.22 -10.82 -3.21
CA LEU A 89 12.44 -12.18 -2.71
C LEU A 89 11.14 -13.00 -2.70
N ASP A 90 10.03 -12.39 -2.29
CA ASP A 90 8.71 -13.02 -2.30
C ASP A 90 8.30 -13.41 -3.73
N GLU A 91 8.53 -12.53 -4.72
CA GLU A 91 8.29 -12.80 -6.14
C GLU A 91 9.15 -13.95 -6.67
N VAL A 92 10.42 -14.04 -6.30
CA VAL A 92 11.31 -15.16 -6.69
C VAL A 92 10.87 -16.47 -6.05
N ALA A 93 10.44 -16.44 -4.79
CA ALA A 93 10.04 -17.64 -4.07
C ALA A 93 8.72 -18.22 -4.60
N ILE A 94 7.79 -17.35 -5.00
CA ILE A 94 6.44 -17.74 -5.44
C ILE A 94 6.39 -17.93 -6.97
N GLY A 95 7.18 -17.17 -7.73
CA GLY A 95 7.18 -17.17 -9.20
C GLY A 95 8.20 -18.11 -9.82
N THR A 96 7.80 -18.84 -10.87
CA THR A 96 8.66 -19.67 -11.72
C THR A 96 9.51 -18.88 -12.74
N ALA A 97 9.43 -17.54 -12.75
CA ALA A 97 10.09 -16.67 -13.72
C ALA A 97 11.24 -15.87 -13.10
N ASN A 98 12.27 -15.58 -13.92
CA ASN A 98 13.44 -14.77 -13.57
C ASN A 98 13.03 -13.36 -13.09
N ALA A 99 12.76 -13.19 -11.80
CA ALA A 99 12.45 -11.88 -11.24
C ALA A 99 13.63 -10.92 -11.44
N ARG A 100 13.33 -9.69 -11.84
CA ARG A 100 14.36 -8.67 -12.11
C ARG A 100 15.06 -8.33 -10.80
N ARG A 101 16.38 -8.59 -10.75
CA ARG A 101 17.20 -8.32 -9.57
C ARG A 101 17.57 -6.84 -9.50
N TYR A 102 17.03 -6.13 -8.52
CA TYR A 102 17.32 -4.70 -8.32
C TYR A 102 18.54 -4.48 -7.42
N PHE A 103 18.90 -5.48 -6.61
CA PHE A 103 20.00 -5.39 -5.64
C PHE A 103 21.03 -6.49 -5.85
N HIS A 104 22.30 -6.09 -5.94
CA HIS A 104 23.43 -7.01 -5.88
C HIS A 104 23.75 -7.28 -4.41
N GLY A 105 23.95 -8.56 -4.05
CA GLY A 105 24.34 -8.90 -2.68
C GLY A 105 25.69 -8.28 -2.38
N ILE A 106 25.77 -7.45 -1.34
CA ILE A 106 27.03 -7.07 -0.74
C ILE A 106 27.35 -8.19 0.25
N GLN A 107 28.43 -8.94 0.00
CA GLN A 107 28.95 -9.94 0.95
C GLN A 107 29.44 -9.25 2.23
#